data_AF-A0A1C5QDW9-F1
#
_entry.id   AF-A0A1C5QDW9-F1
#
_cell.length_a   1.000
_cell.length_b   1.000
_cell.length_c   1.000
_cell.angle_alpha   90.00
_cell.angle_beta   90.00
_cell.angle_gamma   90.00
#
_symmetry.space_group_name_H-M   'P 1'
#
loop_
_entity.id
_entity.type
_entity.pdbx_description
1 polymer ?
#
loop_
_entity_poly.entity_id
_entity_poly.type
_entity_poly.pdbx_seq_one_letter_code
_entity_poly.pdbx_strand_id
1 'polypeptide(L)'
;MGGRGSSSGMSGGSGISSFKGARVRIESDINGLNKALVNKTLNGVRDTLNEFGIPLNTLNGVGVTDSKKAMASVNGFGDLSLSRTEYSSKNSEFKKANHVADSTAYGIGTHEAGHLVSDYAMHKNNKGLSVLEKANMRKSGKWDRQVLKTAKKMNGGSLSAVSKYGSSSKGKAAHEMVAEGVSEYMRKGKNASATSRAIVKALKSYL
;
A
#
# COMPACT_ATOMS: atom_id res chain seq x y z
N MET A 1 11.69 14.91 33.64
CA MET A 1 12.20 14.15 32.48
C MET A 1 12.15 12.68 32.83
N GLY A 2 11.53 11.85 31.99
CA GLY A 2 11.52 10.38 32.18
C GLY A 2 10.16 9.77 31.90
N GLY A 3 10.00 9.22 30.70
CA GLY A 3 8.79 8.51 30.27
C GLY A 3 9.05 7.84 28.93
N ARG A 4 9.71 6.68 29.00
CA ARG A 4 10.16 5.87 27.87
C ARG A 4 8.98 5.52 26.96
N GLY A 5 9.22 5.66 25.66
CA GLY A 5 8.24 5.44 24.62
C GLY A 5 7.66 4.03 24.63
N SER A 6 6.35 3.96 24.48
CA SER A 6 5.63 2.74 24.16
C SER A 6 6.12 2.23 22.80
N SER A 7 7.07 1.30 22.83
CA SER A 7 7.25 0.33 21.76
C SER A 7 6.04 -0.60 21.83
N SER A 8 4.98 -0.26 21.11
CA SER A 8 3.89 -1.19 20.83
C SER A 8 4.50 -2.39 20.12
N GLY A 9 4.61 -3.50 20.86
CA GLY A 9 5.22 -4.73 20.42
C GLY A 9 4.68 -5.16 19.06
N MET A 10 5.57 -5.21 18.07
CA MET A 10 5.34 -5.91 16.82
C MET A 10 5.22 -7.40 17.18
N SER A 11 4.00 -7.88 17.33
CA SER A 11 3.69 -9.30 17.55
C SER A 11 4.12 -10.13 16.32
N GLY A 12 5.41 -10.47 16.25
CA GLY A 12 6.00 -11.81 16.12
C GLY A 12 5.55 -12.81 15.05
N GLY A 13 4.59 -12.50 14.17
CA GLY A 13 4.15 -13.42 13.11
C GLY A 13 4.81 -13.12 11.76
N SER A 14 5.30 -14.15 11.06
CA SER A 14 5.65 -14.06 9.64
C SER A 14 4.44 -13.56 8.84
N GLY A 15 4.64 -12.57 7.97
CA GLY A 15 3.60 -12.04 7.08
C GLY A 15 2.98 -13.15 6.24
N ILE A 16 3.80 -14.08 5.72
CA ILE A 16 3.34 -15.27 5.00
C ILE A 16 2.37 -16.09 5.86
N SER A 17 2.73 -16.41 7.10
CA SER A 17 1.88 -17.19 8.00
C SER A 17 0.55 -16.48 8.31
N SER A 18 0.58 -15.15 8.45
CA SER A 18 -0.62 -14.34 8.72
C SER A 18 -1.61 -14.43 7.54
N PHE A 19 -1.13 -14.27 6.31
CA PHE A 19 -1.96 -14.36 5.11
C PHE A 19 -2.45 -15.79 4.83
N LYS A 20 -1.61 -16.82 5.06
CA LYS A 20 -2.06 -18.22 5.01
C LYS A 20 -3.19 -18.49 6.01
N GLY A 21 -3.05 -17.99 7.25
CA GLY A 21 -4.08 -18.10 8.29
C GLY A 21 -5.40 -17.42 7.88
N ALA A 22 -5.33 -16.33 7.13
CA ALA A 22 -6.47 -15.63 6.55
C ALA A 22 -7.02 -16.27 5.26
N ARG A 23 -6.54 -17.46 4.87
CA ARG A 23 -6.91 -18.20 3.65
C ARG A 23 -6.56 -17.49 2.33
N VAL A 24 -5.55 -16.63 2.34
CA VAL A 24 -4.99 -16.03 1.12
C VAL A 24 -4.12 -17.05 0.39
N ARG A 25 -4.28 -17.15 -0.94
CA ARG A 25 -3.50 -18.08 -1.77
C ARG A 25 -2.04 -17.64 -1.84
N ILE A 26 -1.12 -18.43 -1.31
CA ILE A 26 0.33 -18.18 -1.44
C ILE A 26 0.88 -19.16 -2.47
N GLU A 27 1.32 -18.66 -3.62
CA GLU A 27 1.86 -19.49 -4.69
C GLU A 27 3.20 -20.13 -4.27
N SER A 28 3.44 -21.35 -4.75
CA SER A 28 4.63 -22.15 -4.40
C SER A 28 5.94 -21.47 -4.78
N ASP A 29 5.94 -20.70 -5.88
CA ASP A 29 7.10 -20.02 -6.45
C ASP A 29 7.72 -19.01 -5.48
N ILE A 30 6.96 -18.53 -4.49
CA ILE A 30 7.45 -17.65 -3.43
C ILE A 30 8.55 -18.33 -2.60
N ASN A 31 8.57 -19.66 -2.51
CA ASN A 31 9.58 -20.40 -1.76
C ASN A 31 10.99 -20.22 -2.33
N GLY A 32 11.13 -19.89 -3.61
CA GLY A 32 12.41 -19.62 -4.26
C GLY A 32 12.92 -18.18 -4.07
N LEU A 33 12.14 -17.32 -3.43
CA LEU A 33 12.50 -15.92 -3.20
C LEU A 33 13.17 -15.73 -1.84
N ASN A 34 13.82 -14.58 -1.66
CA ASN A 34 14.35 -14.15 -0.38
C ASN A 34 13.21 -13.95 0.64
N LYS A 35 13.07 -14.91 1.55
CA LYS A 35 12.01 -14.93 2.57
C LYS A 35 12.03 -13.71 3.49
N ALA A 36 13.18 -13.08 3.71
CA ALA A 36 13.25 -11.87 4.54
C ALA A 36 12.57 -10.69 3.84
N LEU A 37 12.86 -10.49 2.55
CA LEU A 37 12.19 -9.46 1.73
C LEU A 37 10.68 -9.73 1.64
N VAL A 38 10.29 -10.96 1.28
CA VAL A 38 8.88 -11.36 1.19
C VAL A 38 8.15 -11.08 2.50
N ASN A 39 8.70 -11.51 3.63
CA ASN A 39 8.06 -11.31 4.93
C ASN A 39 7.95 -9.83 5.31
N LYS A 40 8.97 -9.01 5.04
CA LYS A 40 8.91 -7.57 5.31
C LYS A 40 7.84 -6.88 4.47
N THR A 41 7.75 -7.20 3.18
CA THR A 41 6.70 -6.69 2.30
C THR A 41 5.32 -7.09 2.79
N LEU A 42 5.11 -8.38 3.09
CA LEU A 42 3.82 -8.86 3.59
C LEU A 42 3.48 -8.28 4.97
N ASN A 43 4.45 -8.04 5.85
CA ASN A 43 4.20 -7.31 7.10
C ASN A 43 3.72 -5.88 6.82
N GLY A 44 4.34 -5.18 5.86
CA GLY A 44 3.86 -3.87 5.42
C GLY A 44 2.42 -3.89 4.92
N VAL A 45 2.04 -4.92 4.16
CA VAL A 45 0.65 -5.09 3.71
C VAL A 45 -0.28 -5.36 4.88
N ARG A 46 0.04 -6.34 5.72
CA ARG A 46 -0.75 -6.76 6.88
C ARG A 46 -0.99 -5.59 7.83
N ASP A 47 0.07 -4.90 8.22
CA ASP A 47 0.01 -3.83 9.22
C ASP A 47 -0.80 -2.65 8.67
N THR A 48 -0.72 -2.38 7.36
CA THR A 48 -1.57 -1.38 6.70
C THR A 48 -3.03 -1.80 6.69
N LEU A 49 -3.38 -3.02 6.26
CA LEU A 49 -4.77 -3.47 6.27
C LEU A 49 -5.37 -3.44 7.68
N ASN A 50 -4.60 -3.83 8.69
CA ASN A 50 -4.99 -3.74 10.10
C ASN A 50 -5.24 -2.29 10.57
N GLU A 51 -4.39 -1.33 10.18
CA GLU A 51 -4.55 0.10 10.51
C GLU A 51 -5.88 0.68 9.97
N PHE A 52 -6.38 0.11 8.87
CA PHE A 52 -7.64 0.50 8.24
C PHE A 52 -8.82 -0.39 8.66
N GLY A 53 -8.62 -1.40 9.52
CA GLY A 53 -9.67 -2.35 9.90
C GLY A 53 -10.17 -3.20 8.73
N ILE A 54 -9.33 -3.41 7.72
CA ILE A 54 -9.65 -4.18 6.51
C ILE A 54 -9.20 -5.63 6.69
N PRO A 55 -10.06 -6.62 6.37
CA PRO A 55 -9.68 -8.03 6.44
C PRO A 55 -8.49 -8.37 5.54
N LEU A 56 -7.56 -9.21 6.04
CA LEU A 56 -6.38 -9.65 5.28
C LEU A 56 -6.73 -10.40 3.98
N ASN A 57 -7.88 -11.06 3.92
CA ASN A 57 -8.38 -11.73 2.71
C ASN A 57 -8.95 -10.77 1.66
N THR A 58 -8.82 -9.46 1.85
CA THR A 58 -8.92 -8.47 0.76
C THR A 58 -7.82 -8.69 -0.27
N LEU A 59 -6.66 -9.21 0.18
CA LEU A 59 -5.67 -9.80 -0.70
C LEU A 59 -6.11 -11.23 -1.05
N ASN A 60 -6.30 -11.53 -2.33
CA ASN A 60 -6.75 -12.84 -2.81
C ASN A 60 -5.60 -13.83 -2.97
N GLY A 61 -4.44 -13.33 -3.41
CA GLY A 61 -3.26 -14.15 -3.62
C GLY A 61 -1.96 -13.38 -3.53
N VAL A 62 -0.87 -14.11 -3.29
CA VAL A 62 0.50 -13.64 -3.41
C VAL A 62 1.21 -14.58 -4.36
N GLY A 63 1.78 -14.01 -5.42
CA GLY A 63 2.44 -14.73 -6.49
C GLY A 63 3.74 -14.08 -6.93
N VAL A 64 4.32 -14.62 -7.99
CA VAL A 64 5.58 -14.14 -8.58
C VAL A 64 5.34 -13.62 -9.99
N THR A 65 6.02 -12.54 -10.36
CA THR A 65 6.03 -12.01 -11.73
C THR A 65 7.45 -11.88 -12.25
N ASP A 66 7.63 -12.13 -13.55
CA ASP A 66 8.89 -11.86 -14.25
C ASP A 66 9.00 -10.40 -14.74
N SER A 67 8.02 -9.56 -14.39
CA SER A 67 8.07 -8.13 -14.66
C SER A 67 9.30 -7.48 -14.01
N LYS A 68 10.04 -6.74 -14.83
CA LYS A 68 11.18 -5.91 -14.41
C LYS A 68 10.78 -4.47 -14.07
N LYS A 69 9.50 -4.13 -14.18
CA LYS A 69 9.02 -2.73 -14.10
C LYS A 69 8.70 -2.28 -12.67
N ALA A 70 8.36 -3.20 -11.78
CA ALA A 70 8.00 -2.89 -10.39
C ALA A 70 8.51 -3.99 -9.46
N MET A 71 8.91 -3.63 -8.24
CA MET A 71 9.37 -4.60 -7.24
C MET A 71 8.20 -5.48 -6.78
N ALA A 72 7.05 -4.89 -6.52
CA ALA A 72 5.80 -5.59 -6.31
C ALA A 72 4.67 -4.80 -6.99
N SER A 73 3.53 -5.44 -7.22
CA SER A 73 2.33 -4.77 -7.72
C SER A 73 1.08 -5.53 -7.32
N VAL A 74 0.06 -4.80 -6.86
CA VAL A 74 -1.30 -5.32 -6.72
C VAL A 74 -2.09 -5.14 -8.01
N ASN A 75 -2.74 -6.21 -8.48
CA ASN A 75 -3.65 -6.15 -9.62
C ASN A 75 -5.09 -5.78 -9.19
N GLY A 76 -5.97 -5.48 -10.16
CA GLY A 76 -7.37 -5.16 -9.91
C GLY A 76 -8.24 -6.32 -9.38
N PHE A 77 -7.66 -7.53 -9.26
CA PHE A 77 -8.28 -8.69 -8.64
C PHE A 77 -7.77 -8.92 -7.21
N GLY A 78 -6.94 -8.02 -6.65
CA GLY A 78 -6.42 -8.17 -5.29
C GLY A 78 -5.31 -9.22 -5.15
N ASP A 79 -4.62 -9.60 -6.23
CA ASP A 79 -3.40 -10.41 -6.14
C ASP A 79 -2.17 -9.50 -6.08
N LEU A 80 -1.26 -9.81 -5.14
CA LEU A 80 0.05 -9.19 -5.02
C LEU A 80 1.08 -10.03 -5.78
N SER A 81 1.69 -9.45 -6.81
CA SER A 81 2.79 -10.07 -7.55
C SER A 81 4.13 -9.51 -7.09
N LEU A 82 5.07 -10.39 -6.71
CA LEU A 82 6.44 -10.02 -6.33
C LEU A 82 7.40 -10.26 -7.51
N SER A 83 8.27 -9.31 -7.81
CA SER A 83 9.24 -9.48 -8.91
C SER A 83 10.25 -10.57 -8.57
N ARG A 84 10.31 -11.62 -9.41
CA ARG A 84 11.27 -12.72 -9.25
C ARG A 84 12.70 -12.20 -9.18
N THR A 85 13.04 -11.24 -10.04
CA THR A 85 14.40 -10.70 -10.15
C THR A 85 14.79 -9.94 -8.90
N GLU A 86 13.94 -9.00 -8.44
CA GLU A 86 14.26 -8.17 -7.28
C GLU A 86 14.27 -8.97 -5.98
N TYR A 87 13.29 -9.87 -5.80
CA TYR A 87 13.17 -10.68 -4.59
C TYR A 87 14.11 -11.88 -4.56
N SER A 88 14.87 -12.15 -5.63
CA SER A 88 16.00 -13.10 -5.61
C SER A 88 17.28 -12.49 -5.02
N SER A 89 17.26 -11.20 -4.65
CA SER A 89 18.39 -10.53 -4.00
C SER A 89 18.85 -11.27 -2.74
N LYS A 90 20.17 -11.36 -2.52
CA LYS A 90 20.73 -11.89 -1.27
C LYS A 90 20.62 -10.92 -0.10
N ASN A 91 20.31 -9.65 -0.37
CA ASN A 91 20.17 -8.63 0.66
C ASN A 91 18.79 -8.69 1.32
N SER A 92 18.71 -8.23 2.57
CA SER A 92 17.46 -8.18 3.33
C SER A 92 16.67 -6.87 3.14
N GLU A 93 17.14 -5.98 2.26
CA GLU A 93 16.47 -4.77 1.76
C GLU A 93 16.84 -4.53 0.29
N PHE A 94 16.01 -3.77 -0.43
CA PHE A 94 16.33 -3.34 -1.79
C PHE A 94 17.33 -2.18 -1.79
N LYS A 95 18.07 -2.04 -2.91
CA LYS A 95 18.93 -0.87 -3.11
C LYS A 95 18.08 0.39 -3.18
N LYS A 96 18.55 1.46 -2.56
CA LYS A 96 17.82 2.73 -2.52
C LYS A 96 17.57 3.24 -3.93
N ALA A 97 16.30 3.41 -4.31
CA ALA A 97 15.92 3.98 -5.60
C ALA A 97 15.52 5.45 -5.43
N ASN A 98 16.08 6.33 -6.27
CA ASN A 98 15.91 7.79 -6.14
C ASN A 98 14.49 8.31 -6.45
N HIS A 99 13.62 7.48 -7.01
CA HIS A 99 12.30 7.88 -7.51
C HIS A 99 11.10 7.40 -6.68
N VAL A 100 11.34 6.70 -5.56
CA VAL A 100 10.31 6.22 -4.62
C VAL A 100 10.53 6.83 -3.24
N ALA A 101 9.44 7.18 -2.53
CA ALA A 101 9.53 7.78 -1.19
C ALA A 101 10.06 6.80 -0.13
N ASP A 102 10.07 5.51 -0.45
CA ASP A 102 10.74 4.43 0.27
C ASP A 102 11.03 3.26 -0.68
N SER A 103 12.22 2.66 -0.57
CA SER A 103 12.61 1.45 -1.32
C SER A 103 12.82 0.26 -0.38
N THR A 104 12.50 0.40 0.92
CA THR A 104 12.48 -0.75 1.83
C THR A 104 11.38 -1.73 1.45
N ALA A 105 11.60 -3.00 1.75
CA ALA A 105 10.60 -4.04 1.51
C ALA A 105 9.28 -3.74 2.26
N TYR A 106 9.38 -3.26 3.50
CA TYR A 106 8.21 -2.81 4.25
C TYR A 106 7.49 -1.64 3.57
N GLY A 107 8.23 -0.63 3.10
CA GLY A 107 7.66 0.54 2.40
C GLY A 107 6.94 0.19 1.10
N ILE A 108 7.46 -0.80 0.36
CA ILE A 108 6.78 -1.36 -0.83
C ILE A 108 5.47 -2.02 -0.40
N GLY A 109 5.49 -2.83 0.66
CA GLY A 109 4.29 -3.46 1.20
C GLY A 109 3.20 -2.45 1.59
N THR A 110 3.57 -1.36 2.28
CA THR A 110 2.60 -0.33 2.68
C THR A 110 2.09 0.51 1.50
N HIS A 111 2.91 0.70 0.46
CA HIS A 111 2.50 1.34 -0.79
C HIS A 111 1.45 0.50 -1.54
N GLU A 112 1.76 -0.78 -1.79
CA GLU A 112 0.83 -1.70 -2.47
C GLU A 112 -0.48 -1.87 -1.68
N ALA A 113 -0.39 -1.91 -0.35
CA ALA A 113 -1.59 -1.92 0.50
C ALA A 113 -2.40 -0.62 0.42
N GLY A 114 -1.77 0.52 0.12
CA GLY A 114 -2.48 1.76 -0.18
C GLY A 114 -3.40 1.64 -1.40
N HIS A 115 -3.01 0.87 -2.42
CA HIS A 115 -3.91 0.52 -3.53
C HIS A 115 -5.07 -0.37 -3.07
N LEU A 116 -4.78 -1.43 -2.30
CA LEU A 116 -5.82 -2.33 -1.75
C LEU A 116 -6.84 -1.58 -0.88
N VAL A 117 -6.38 -0.66 -0.03
CA VAL A 117 -7.24 0.17 0.82
C VAL A 117 -8.14 1.06 -0.05
N SER A 118 -7.58 1.71 -1.08
CA SER A 118 -8.34 2.56 -1.99
C SER A 118 -9.40 1.74 -2.75
N ASP A 119 -9.03 0.56 -3.26
CA ASP A 119 -9.94 -0.34 -3.97
C ASP A 119 -11.04 -0.87 -3.06
N TYR A 120 -10.71 -1.31 -1.85
CA TYR A 120 -11.70 -1.76 -0.87
C TYR A 120 -12.71 -0.66 -0.53
N ALA A 121 -12.22 0.55 -0.26
CA ALA A 121 -13.07 1.72 0.00
C ALA A 121 -13.97 2.06 -1.21
N MET A 122 -13.45 1.97 -2.43
CA MET A 122 -14.22 2.14 -3.67
C MET A 122 -15.35 1.12 -3.74
N HIS A 123 -15.06 -0.16 -3.57
CA HIS A 123 -16.04 -1.23 -3.63
C HIS A 123 -17.12 -1.07 -2.56
N LYS A 124 -16.73 -0.68 -1.34
CA LYS A 124 -17.65 -0.47 -0.21
C LYS A 124 -18.64 0.69 -0.46
N ASN A 125 -18.19 1.79 -1.06
CA ASN A 125 -19.02 2.98 -1.30
C ASN A 125 -19.80 2.95 -2.62
N ASN A 126 -19.49 2.00 -3.49
CA ASN A 126 -20.10 1.91 -4.81
C ASN A 126 -20.77 0.54 -5.03
N LYS A 127 -21.39 -0.03 -3.99
CA LYS A 127 -22.01 -1.36 -4.06
C LYS A 127 -23.02 -1.51 -5.20
N GLY A 128 -23.75 -0.44 -5.53
CA GLY A 128 -24.73 -0.41 -6.62
C GLY A 128 -24.15 -0.36 -8.04
N LEU A 129 -22.84 -0.19 -8.20
CA LEU A 129 -22.20 -0.20 -9.53
C LEU A 129 -21.82 -1.61 -9.96
N SER A 130 -21.92 -1.87 -11.26
CA SER A 130 -21.43 -3.10 -11.90
C SER A 130 -19.90 -3.22 -11.77
N VAL A 131 -19.38 -4.43 -12.01
CA VAL A 131 -17.93 -4.70 -12.04
C VAL A 131 -17.23 -3.82 -13.08
N LEU A 132 -17.85 -3.64 -14.26
CA LEU A 132 -17.30 -2.82 -15.34
C LEU A 132 -17.23 -1.34 -14.95
N GLU A 133 -18.26 -0.80 -14.29
CA GLU A 133 -18.27 0.59 -13.82
C GLU A 133 -17.22 0.85 -12.75
N LYS A 134 -17.04 -0.09 -11.82
CA LYS A 134 -15.96 -0.04 -10.82
C LYS A 134 -14.58 -0.07 -11.48
N ALA A 135 -14.36 -0.97 -12.44
CA ALA A 135 -13.12 -1.03 -13.21
C ALA A 135 -12.85 0.28 -13.97
N ASN A 136 -13.87 0.87 -14.59
CA ASN A 136 -13.76 2.16 -15.29
C ASN A 136 -13.44 3.32 -14.35
N MET A 137 -14.04 3.36 -13.16
CA MET A 137 -13.69 4.36 -12.14
C MET A 137 -12.24 4.24 -11.69
N ARG A 138 -11.75 3.01 -11.52
CA ARG A 138 -10.37 2.75 -11.15
C ARG A 138 -9.40 3.16 -12.25
N LYS A 139 -9.63 2.69 -13.49
CA LYS A 139 -8.83 3.02 -14.68
C LYS A 139 -8.77 4.53 -14.95
N SER A 140 -9.89 5.23 -14.78
CA SER A 140 -9.93 6.69 -14.96
C SER A 140 -9.31 7.47 -13.81
N GLY A 141 -9.02 6.84 -12.67
CA GLY A 141 -8.60 7.48 -11.43
C GLY A 141 -9.66 8.40 -10.82
N LYS A 142 -10.94 8.25 -11.21
CA LYS A 142 -12.05 9.08 -10.71
C LYS A 142 -12.20 8.95 -9.21
N TRP A 143 -12.15 7.71 -8.71
CA TRP A 143 -12.23 7.40 -7.29
C TRP A 143 -11.07 8.03 -6.50
N ASP A 144 -9.82 7.80 -6.92
CA ASP A 144 -8.65 8.33 -6.21
C ASP A 144 -8.66 9.88 -6.19
N ARG A 145 -9.10 10.53 -7.28
CA ARG A 145 -9.32 11.99 -7.28
C ARG A 145 -10.38 12.43 -6.28
N GLN A 146 -11.44 11.65 -6.05
CA GLN A 146 -12.45 11.95 -5.04
C GLN A 146 -11.88 11.81 -3.62
N VAL A 147 -11.07 10.78 -3.36
CA VAL A 147 -10.33 10.64 -2.10
C VAL A 147 -9.44 11.86 -1.87
N LEU A 148 -8.64 12.26 -2.87
CA LEU A 148 -7.78 13.44 -2.77
C LEU A 148 -8.57 14.74 -2.57
N LYS A 149 -9.72 14.93 -3.24
CA LYS A 149 -10.60 16.08 -2.99
C LYS A 149 -11.10 16.11 -1.55
N THR A 150 -11.44 14.95 -0.99
CA THR A 150 -11.90 14.81 0.40
C THR A 150 -10.76 15.13 1.37
N ALA A 151 -9.57 14.58 1.13
CA ALA A 151 -8.36 14.87 1.88
C ALA A 151 -8.03 16.38 1.85
N LYS A 152 -8.15 17.01 0.68
CA LYS A 152 -7.91 18.46 0.52
C LYS A 152 -8.85 19.27 1.40
N LYS A 153 -10.15 18.94 1.42
CA LYS A 153 -11.13 19.59 2.30
C LYS A 153 -10.79 19.39 3.78
N MET A 154 -10.43 18.17 4.17
CA MET A 154 -10.03 17.86 5.55
C MET A 154 -8.74 18.57 5.99
N ASN A 155 -7.87 18.94 5.04
CA ASN A 155 -6.60 19.62 5.29
C ASN A 155 -6.66 21.14 5.06
N GLY A 156 -7.85 21.76 5.18
CA GLY A 156 -8.01 23.22 5.04
C GLY A 156 -7.72 23.76 3.64
N GLY A 157 -7.84 22.92 2.59
CA GLY A 157 -7.71 23.34 1.20
C GLY A 157 -6.33 23.14 0.56
N SER A 158 -5.33 22.57 1.26
CA SER A 158 -3.99 22.34 0.71
C SER A 158 -3.60 20.86 0.68
N LEU A 159 -2.89 20.42 -0.36
CA LEU A 159 -2.23 19.11 -0.44
C LEU A 159 -0.77 19.27 -0.89
N SER A 160 -0.08 20.30 -0.36
CA SER A 160 1.24 20.74 -0.83
C SER A 160 2.37 19.72 -0.70
N ALA A 161 2.20 18.60 0.04
CA ALA A 161 3.30 17.71 0.37
C ALA A 161 3.43 16.44 -0.48
N VAL A 162 2.46 16.07 -1.33
CA VAL A 162 2.63 14.89 -2.22
C VAL A 162 3.45 15.24 -3.48
N SER A 163 3.75 16.52 -3.70
CA SER A 163 4.54 17.01 -4.84
C SER A 163 6.04 16.68 -4.77
N LYS A 164 6.57 16.18 -3.64
CA LYS A 164 8.01 15.92 -3.49
C LYS A 164 8.52 14.63 -4.17
N TYR A 165 7.63 13.77 -4.69
CA TYR A 165 8.03 12.47 -5.24
C TYR A 165 7.39 12.19 -6.61
N GLY A 166 7.98 12.80 -7.66
CA GLY A 166 7.72 12.49 -9.07
C GLY A 166 7.89 13.69 -10.01
N SER A 167 9.12 14.14 -10.29
CA SER A 167 9.37 15.10 -11.38
C SER A 167 9.58 14.39 -12.72
N SER A 168 8.53 14.34 -13.52
CA SER A 168 8.64 14.45 -14.98
C SER A 168 7.27 14.89 -15.53
N SER A 169 7.16 16.20 -15.79
CA SER A 169 6.24 16.89 -16.72
C SER A 169 4.70 16.67 -16.71
N LYS A 170 4.09 15.76 -15.94
CA LYS A 170 2.60 15.58 -15.93
C LYS A 170 1.92 15.32 -14.57
N GLY A 171 2.63 15.47 -13.45
CA GLY A 171 2.09 15.14 -12.12
C GLY A 171 1.88 13.64 -11.92
N LYS A 172 1.93 13.18 -10.66
CA LYS A 172 1.73 11.77 -10.33
C LYS A 172 0.27 11.37 -10.54
N ALA A 173 0.02 10.14 -11.01
CA ALA A 173 -1.35 9.63 -11.14
C ALA A 173 -2.04 9.63 -9.76
N ALA A 174 -3.36 9.90 -9.73
CA ALA A 174 -4.07 10.09 -8.45
C ALA A 174 -3.97 8.87 -7.52
N HIS A 175 -3.98 7.64 -8.06
CA HIS A 175 -3.85 6.42 -7.28
C HIS A 175 -2.50 6.27 -6.60
N GLU A 176 -1.43 6.66 -7.29
CA GLU A 176 -0.07 6.68 -6.76
C GLU A 176 0.08 7.70 -5.63
N MET A 177 -0.57 8.87 -5.76
CA MET A 177 -0.60 9.87 -4.70
C MET A 177 -1.28 9.35 -3.43
N VAL A 178 -2.38 8.61 -3.60
CA VAL A 178 -3.09 7.97 -2.48
C VAL A 178 -2.21 6.90 -1.83
N ALA A 179 -1.63 5.99 -2.62
CA ALA A 179 -0.77 4.91 -2.12
C ALA A 179 0.47 5.42 -1.39
N GLU A 180 1.14 6.45 -1.91
CA GLU A 180 2.27 7.10 -1.25
C GLU A 180 1.88 7.82 0.04
N GLY A 181 0.69 8.44 0.05
CA GLY A 181 0.15 9.06 1.26
C GLY A 181 -0.07 8.03 2.38
N VAL A 182 -0.60 6.85 2.02
CA VAL A 182 -0.73 5.72 2.94
C VAL A 182 0.64 5.22 3.39
N SER A 183 1.56 4.96 2.45
CA SER A 183 2.90 4.47 2.77
C SER A 183 3.68 5.41 3.68
N GLU A 184 3.67 6.72 3.41
CA GLU A 184 4.31 7.70 4.30
C GLU A 184 3.68 7.70 5.69
N TYR A 185 2.34 7.65 5.77
CA TYR A 185 1.64 7.58 7.05
C TYR A 185 2.03 6.33 7.85
N MET A 186 2.02 5.15 7.23
CA MET A 186 2.36 3.90 7.91
C MET A 186 3.80 3.88 8.45
N ARG A 187 4.72 4.61 7.82
CA ARG A 187 6.12 4.68 8.25
C ARG A 187 6.40 5.73 9.31
N LYS A 188 5.70 6.87 9.25
CA LYS A 188 5.98 8.03 10.11
C LYS A 188 4.92 8.26 11.19
N GLY A 189 3.76 7.62 11.09
CA GLY A 189 2.62 7.80 11.98
C GLY A 189 2.25 9.27 12.14
N LYS A 190 2.28 9.77 13.37
CA LYS A 190 2.00 11.17 13.70
C LYS A 190 2.96 12.16 13.01
N ASN A 191 4.18 11.73 12.70
CA ASN A 191 5.21 12.55 12.04
C ASN A 191 5.10 12.56 10.50
N ALA A 192 4.07 11.91 9.93
CA ALA A 192 3.81 11.98 8.48
C ALA A 192 3.47 13.42 8.04
N SER A 193 3.52 13.69 6.73
CA SER A 193 3.08 15.00 6.23
C SER A 193 1.59 15.24 6.54
N ALA A 194 1.19 16.51 6.66
CA ALA A 194 -0.22 16.87 6.83
C ALA A 194 -1.09 16.31 5.71
N THR A 195 -0.55 16.29 4.49
CA THR A 195 -1.20 15.70 3.31
C THR A 195 -1.42 14.19 3.48
N SER A 196 -0.41 13.43 3.88
CA SER A 196 -0.54 11.98 4.10
C SER A 196 -1.52 11.63 5.21
N ARG A 197 -1.48 12.38 6.34
CA ARG A 197 -2.48 12.23 7.41
C ARG A 197 -3.90 12.51 6.90
N ALA A 198 -4.07 13.53 6.04
CA ALA A 198 -5.38 13.86 5.47
C ALA A 198 -5.87 12.81 4.47
N ILE A 199 -4.98 12.21 3.67
CA ILE A 199 -5.31 11.09 2.76
C ILE A 199 -5.81 9.89 3.57
N VAL A 200 -5.07 9.50 4.61
CA VAL A 200 -5.49 8.39 5.49
C VAL A 200 -6.81 8.69 6.16
N LYS A 201 -7.02 9.92 6.68
CA LYS A 201 -8.30 10.33 7.27
C LYS A 201 -9.45 10.26 6.25
N ALA A 202 -9.21 10.69 5.00
CA ALA A 202 -10.20 10.61 3.94
C ALA A 202 -10.55 9.15 3.60
N LEU A 203 -9.56 8.27 3.43
CA LEU A 203 -9.79 6.84 3.19
C LEU A 203 -10.58 6.20 4.33
N LYS A 204 -10.22 6.47 5.59
CA LYS A 204 -10.94 5.94 6.75
C LYS A 204 -12.40 6.41 6.80
N SER A 205 -12.73 7.59 6.26
CA SER A 205 -14.14 8.03 6.19
C SER A 205 -15.00 7.27 5.19
N TYR A 206 -14.38 6.46 4.33
CA TYR A 206 -15.04 5.59 3.36
C TYR A 206 -15.09 4.12 3.82
N LEU A 207 -14.54 3.80 4.99
CA LEU A 207 -14.56 2.47 5.59
C LEU A 207 -15.60 2.42 6.71
#